data_AF-H3CWY6-F1
#
_entry.id   AF-H3CWY6-F1
#
_cell.length_a   1.000
_cell.length_b   1.000
_cell.length_c   1.000
_cell.angle_alpha   90.00
_cell.angle_beta   90.00
_cell.angle_gamma   90.00
#
_symmetry.space_group_name_H-M   'P 1'
#
loop_
_entity.id
_entity.type
_entity.pdbx_description
1 polymer ?
#
loop_
_entity_poly.entity_id
_entity_poly.type
_entity_poly.pdbx_seq_one_letter_code
_entity_poly.pdbx_strand_id
1 'polypeptide(L)'
;MRSFYKSRGLEVPNPVISSPSLVVSKKQKKEALSQSVFTIPPELNVSLLLEFAGAEDGINNYKPLERPYVRVSGEATVRHVELFIRRKMELSPTCQVDMACGERLLDHCQSLKDIKQSLGKEAIQDGLLVLHFALVLPSET
;
A
#
# COMPACT_ATOMS: atom_id res chain seq x y z
N MET A 1 4.59 12.29 -25.97
CA MET A 1 5.11 10.96 -25.54
C MET A 1 6.07 10.31 -26.53
N ARG A 2 5.85 10.31 -27.86
CA ARG A 2 6.80 9.71 -28.83
C ARG A 2 8.17 10.43 -28.94
N SER A 3 8.23 11.73 -28.63
CA SER A 3 9.48 12.51 -28.63
C SER A 3 10.49 12.09 -27.55
N PHE A 4 10.02 11.56 -26.42
CA PHE A 4 10.86 11.05 -25.33
C PHE A 4 11.76 9.89 -25.78
N TYR A 5 11.19 8.92 -26.49
CA TYR A 5 11.93 7.75 -26.99
C TYR A 5 12.96 8.15 -28.05
N LYS A 6 12.55 8.97 -29.02
CA LYS A 6 13.42 9.40 -30.13
C LYS A 6 14.63 10.23 -29.65
N SER A 7 14.43 11.15 -28.70
CA SER A 7 15.51 12.00 -28.18
C SER A 7 16.56 11.23 -27.38
N ARG A 8 16.24 10.02 -26.91
CA ARG A 8 17.15 9.17 -26.13
C ARG A 8 17.65 7.94 -26.91
N GLY A 9 17.39 7.89 -28.22
CA GLY A 9 17.77 6.74 -29.07
C GLY A 9 17.02 5.45 -28.73
N LEU A 10 15.90 5.53 -28.01
CA LEU A 10 15.09 4.37 -27.62
C LEU A 10 14.07 4.06 -28.71
N GLU A 11 13.84 2.78 -28.95
CA GLU A 11 12.77 2.30 -29.83
C GLU A 11 11.41 2.67 -29.23
N VAL A 12 10.54 3.26 -30.05
CA VAL A 12 9.18 3.63 -29.63
C VAL A 12 8.33 2.35 -29.58
N PRO A 13 7.74 1.98 -28.44
CA PRO A 13 6.86 0.81 -28.38
C PRO A 13 5.71 0.94 -29.38
N ASN A 14 5.51 -0.10 -30.18
CA ASN A 14 4.42 -0.12 -31.16
C ASN A 14 3.08 -0.04 -30.43
N PRO A 15 2.15 0.85 -30.85
CA PRO A 15 0.83 0.92 -30.27
C PRO A 15 0.14 -0.44 -30.42
N VAL A 16 -0.15 -1.11 -29.31
CA VAL A 16 -0.96 -2.33 -29.33
C VAL A 16 -2.38 -1.91 -29.72
N ILE A 17 -2.74 -2.15 -30.96
CA ILE A 17 -4.13 -2.01 -31.42
C ILE A 17 -4.89 -3.18 -30.80
N SER A 18 -5.47 -2.95 -29.62
CA SER A 18 -6.51 -3.84 -29.09
C SER A 18 -7.76 -3.60 -29.92
N SER A 19 -7.94 -4.36 -31.01
CA SER A 19 -9.23 -4.42 -31.70
C SER A 19 -10.19 -5.28 -30.87
N PRO A 20 -11.35 -4.75 -30.43
CA PRO A 20 -12.38 -5.58 -29.82
C PRO A 20 -13.11 -6.29 -30.96
N SER A 21 -12.77 -7.56 -31.23
CA SER A 21 -13.61 -8.38 -32.10
C SER A 21 -14.83 -8.86 -31.31
N LEU A 22 -15.97 -8.20 -31.55
CA LEU A 22 -17.29 -8.66 -31.13
C LEU A 22 -17.70 -9.83 -32.04
N VAL A 23 -17.73 -11.04 -31.49
CA VAL A 23 -18.50 -12.14 -32.08
C VAL A 23 -19.20 -12.92 -30.98
N VAL A 24 -20.53 -12.82 -30.99
CA VAL A 24 -21.45 -13.57 -30.13
C VAL A 24 -21.51 -15.01 -30.63
N SER A 25 -21.29 -16.00 -29.76
CA SER A 25 -21.93 -17.33 -29.85
C SER A 25 -21.79 -18.19 -28.57
N LYS A 26 -22.93 -18.35 -27.91
CA LYS A 26 -23.50 -19.52 -27.19
C LYS A 26 -22.57 -20.60 -26.58
N LYS A 27 -22.73 -20.75 -25.25
CA LYS A 27 -22.65 -21.97 -24.40
C LYS A 27 -21.74 -23.11 -24.89
N GLN A 28 -20.55 -23.21 -24.29
CA GLN A 28 -19.96 -24.49 -23.90
C GLN A 28 -19.01 -24.28 -22.71
N LYS A 29 -19.18 -25.15 -21.70
CA LYS A 29 -18.29 -25.53 -20.59
C LYS A 29 -17.12 -24.56 -20.33
N LYS A 30 -17.20 -23.82 -19.20
CA LYS A 30 -16.19 -22.89 -18.71
C LYS A 30 -14.93 -23.67 -18.29
N GLU A 31 -14.15 -24.07 -19.27
CA GLU A 31 -12.76 -24.47 -19.13
C GLU A 31 -11.99 -23.27 -18.58
N ALA A 32 -11.06 -23.53 -17.66
CA ALA A 32 -10.39 -22.54 -16.85
C ALA A 32 -9.82 -21.41 -17.72
N LEU A 33 -10.50 -20.26 -17.70
CA LEU A 33 -9.95 -19.00 -18.16
C LEU A 33 -8.61 -18.85 -17.46
N SER A 34 -7.55 -18.79 -18.26
CA SER A 34 -6.18 -18.52 -17.86
C SER A 34 -6.16 -17.50 -16.74
N GLN A 35 -6.01 -17.99 -15.52
CA GLN A 35 -5.85 -17.16 -14.34
C GLN A 35 -4.61 -16.31 -14.61
N SER A 36 -4.81 -15.00 -14.61
CA SER A 36 -3.73 -14.02 -14.62
C SER A 36 -2.60 -14.51 -13.71
N VAL A 37 -1.46 -14.85 -14.30
CA VAL A 37 -0.32 -15.54 -13.67
C VAL A 37 0.46 -14.61 -12.73
N PHE A 38 -0.03 -13.40 -12.47
CA PHE A 38 0.60 -12.42 -11.58
C PHE A 38 -0.20 -12.19 -10.30
N THR A 39 -0.68 -13.28 -9.69
CA THR A 39 -1.20 -13.20 -8.32
C THR A 39 0.00 -13.34 -7.38
N ILE A 40 0.31 -12.29 -6.61
CA ILE A 40 1.38 -12.33 -5.62
C ILE A 40 1.10 -13.51 -4.66
N PRO A 41 2.05 -14.44 -4.49
CA PRO A 41 1.89 -15.57 -3.58
C PRO A 41 1.44 -15.09 -2.18
N PRO A 42 0.37 -15.67 -1.59
CA PRO A 42 -0.18 -15.22 -0.31
C PRO A 42 0.82 -15.21 0.85
N GLU A 43 1.90 -15.99 0.73
CA GLU A 43 3.02 -16.10 1.66
C GLU A 43 3.89 -14.84 1.69
N LEU A 44 3.87 -14.06 0.62
CA LEU A 44 4.57 -12.78 0.52
C LEU A 44 3.74 -11.62 1.09
N ASN A 45 2.50 -11.87 1.51
CA ASN A 45 1.67 -10.85 2.15
C ASN A 45 2.02 -10.70 3.63
N VAL A 46 1.94 -9.48 4.12
CA VAL A 46 2.05 -9.13 5.54
C VAL A 46 0.66 -8.73 6.04
N SER A 47 0.27 -9.30 7.16
CA SER A 47 -0.92 -8.91 7.90
C SER A 47 -0.51 -7.91 8.98
N LEU A 48 -1.20 -6.78 9.02
CA LEU A 48 -0.93 -5.64 9.87
C LEU A 48 -2.03 -5.47 10.91
N LEU A 49 -1.63 -5.03 12.10
CA LEU A 49 -2.50 -4.40 13.08
C LEU A 49 -2.08 -2.93 13.19
N LEU A 50 -2.99 -2.00 12.90
CA LEU A 50 -2.77 -0.57 12.99
C LEU A 50 -3.32 -0.03 14.30
N GLU A 51 -2.44 0.37 15.22
CA GLU A 51 -2.83 0.92 16.52
C GLU A 51 -2.70 2.43 16.54
N PHE A 52 -3.76 3.11 16.95
CA PHE A 52 -3.77 4.56 17.04
C PHE A 52 -3.06 5.00 18.32
N ALA A 53 -1.93 5.68 18.19
CA ALA A 53 -1.14 6.18 19.31
C ALA A 53 -1.62 7.54 19.82
N GLY A 54 -2.22 8.37 18.95
CA GLY A 54 -2.70 9.70 19.31
C GLY A 54 -2.64 10.70 18.16
N ALA A 55 -3.06 11.92 18.46
CA ALA A 55 -3.01 13.04 17.53
C ALA A 55 -2.40 14.25 18.24
N GLU A 56 -1.58 15.02 17.53
CA GLU A 56 -1.02 16.27 18.01
C GLU A 56 -2.12 17.32 18.26
N ASP A 57 -1.86 18.23 19.21
CA ASP A 57 -2.78 19.30 19.58
C ASP A 57 -3.16 20.16 18.35
N GLY A 58 -4.47 20.28 18.14
CA GLY A 58 -5.05 21.01 16.99
C GLY A 58 -5.61 20.11 15.89
N ILE A 59 -5.34 18.79 15.92
CA ILE A 59 -5.93 17.82 15.00
C ILE A 59 -7.20 17.23 15.63
N ASN A 60 -8.35 17.82 15.32
CA ASN A 60 -9.61 17.49 16.01
C ASN A 60 -10.69 16.88 15.10
N ASN A 61 -10.47 16.84 13.78
CA ASN A 61 -11.49 16.46 12.80
C ASN A 61 -11.02 15.30 11.91
N TYR A 62 -11.06 14.08 12.45
CA TYR A 62 -10.75 12.86 11.72
C TYR A 62 -11.74 11.74 12.08
N LYS A 63 -11.96 10.82 11.15
CA LYS A 63 -12.78 9.64 11.41
C LYS A 63 -11.91 8.53 12.03
N PRO A 64 -12.32 7.91 13.14
CA PRO A 64 -11.63 6.75 13.70
C PRO A 64 -11.50 5.61 12.67
N LEU A 65 -10.40 4.87 12.75
CA LEU A 65 -10.13 3.74 11.86
C LEU A 65 -10.93 2.51 12.33
N GLU A 66 -12.09 2.27 11.73
CA GLU A 66 -12.99 1.17 12.15
C GLU A 66 -12.40 -0.25 11.96
N ARG A 67 -11.49 -0.41 10.99
CA ARG A 67 -10.88 -1.71 10.66
C ARG A 67 -9.36 -1.55 10.67
N PRO A 68 -8.71 -1.75 11.84
CA PRO A 68 -7.27 -1.58 11.98
C PRO A 68 -6.46 -2.74 11.38
N TYR A 69 -7.13 -3.83 11.01
CA TYR A 69 -6.49 -5.00 10.41
C TYR A 69 -6.41 -4.87 8.90
N VAL A 70 -5.20 -4.97 8.35
CA VAL A 70 -4.96 -4.82 6.90
C VAL A 70 -4.03 -5.91 6.43
N ARG A 71 -4.32 -6.56 5.30
CA ARG A 71 -3.41 -7.49 4.65
C ARG A 71 -2.96 -6.91 3.32
N VAL A 72 -1.65 -6.79 3.14
CA VAL A 72 -1.02 -6.18 1.96
C VAL A 72 0.19 -7.00 1.52
N SER A 73 0.73 -6.70 0.34
CA SER A 73 2.03 -7.23 -0.08
C SER A 73 3.14 -6.78 0.88
N GLY A 74 4.10 -7.66 1.17
CA GLY A 74 5.29 -7.31 1.94
C GLY A 74 6.18 -6.24 1.27
N GLU A 75 6.04 -6.06 -0.04
CA GLU A 75 6.71 -4.99 -0.81
C GLU A 75 6.08 -3.61 -0.61
N ALA A 76 4.89 -3.52 0.01
CA ALA A 76 4.32 -2.22 0.34
C ALA A 76 5.22 -1.50 1.34
N THR A 77 5.35 -0.18 1.19
CA THR A 77 6.16 0.65 2.07
C THR A 77 5.31 1.32 3.13
N VAL A 78 5.97 1.88 4.14
CA VAL A 78 5.35 2.71 5.19
C VAL A 78 4.51 3.82 4.57
N ARG A 79 5.02 4.50 3.53
CA ARG A 79 4.28 5.51 2.77
C ARG A 79 2.94 5.01 2.21
N HIS A 80 2.86 3.77 1.75
CA HIS A 80 1.59 3.22 1.28
C HIS A 80 0.57 3.08 2.43
N VAL A 81 1.04 2.73 3.62
CA VAL A 81 0.20 2.59 4.82
C VAL A 81 -0.25 3.96 5.34
N GLU A 82 0.63 4.96 5.36
CA GLU A 82 0.28 6.35 5.67
C GLU A 82 -0.81 6.87 4.72
N LEU A 83 -0.63 6.68 3.41
CA LEU A 83 -1.63 7.08 2.41
C LEU A 83 -2.97 6.36 2.62
N PHE A 84 -2.93 5.08 3.00
CA PHE A 84 -4.12 4.32 3.37
C PHE A 84 -4.82 4.96 4.57
N ILE A 85 -4.11 5.24 5.66
CA ILE A 85 -4.66 5.84 6.88
C ILE A 85 -5.26 7.22 6.55
N ARG A 86 -4.51 8.08 5.85
CA ARG A 86 -4.98 9.42 5.44
C ARG A 86 -6.29 9.36 4.67
N ARG A 87 -6.39 8.41 3.73
CA ARG A 87 -7.61 8.25 2.94
C ARG A 87 -8.75 7.66 3.75
N LYS A 88 -8.45 6.68 4.62
CA LYS A 88 -9.44 5.90 5.36
C LYS A 88 -10.04 6.67 6.54
N MET A 89 -9.25 7.52 7.18
CA MET A 89 -9.67 8.40 8.27
C MET A 89 -10.12 9.79 7.79
N GLU A 90 -10.14 10.03 6.47
CA GLU A 90 -10.54 11.30 5.85
C GLU A 90 -9.72 12.51 6.36
N LEU A 91 -8.40 12.31 6.52
CA LEU A 91 -7.50 13.34 7.04
C LEU A 91 -7.32 14.49 6.06
N SER A 92 -7.01 15.67 6.59
CA SER A 92 -6.70 16.84 5.76
C SER A 92 -5.40 16.63 4.94
N PRO A 93 -5.23 17.35 3.82
CA PRO A 93 -3.99 17.30 3.04
C PRO A 93 -2.76 17.77 3.80
N THR A 94 -2.94 18.60 4.84
CA THR A 94 -1.86 19.13 5.67
C THR A 94 -1.48 18.18 6.80
N CYS A 95 -2.40 17.31 7.25
CA CYS A 95 -2.12 16.31 8.28
C CYS A 95 -1.14 15.25 7.77
N GLN A 96 -0.10 14.99 8.55
CA GLN A 96 0.85 13.91 8.35
C GLN A 96 0.52 12.74 9.27
N VAL A 97 1.11 11.59 8.97
CA VAL A 97 0.95 10.36 9.74
C VAL A 97 2.34 9.82 10.02
N ASP A 98 2.73 9.85 11.29
CA ASP A 98 3.97 9.22 11.75
C ASP A 98 3.68 7.76 12.08
N MET A 99 4.64 6.89 11.78
CA MET A 99 4.52 5.46 12.00
C MET A 99 5.68 4.92 12.83
N ALA A 100 5.37 4.05 13.78
CA ALA A 100 6.33 3.39 14.64
C ALA A 100 6.04 1.88 14.74
N CYS A 101 7.07 1.10 15.04
CA CYS A 101 6.95 -0.32 15.39
C CYS A 101 7.78 -0.57 16.65
N GLY A 102 7.13 -0.93 17.76
CA GLY A 102 7.72 -0.81 19.09
C GLY A 102 8.24 0.61 19.34
N GLU A 103 9.50 0.73 19.75
CA GLU A 103 10.17 2.01 20.04
C GLU A 103 10.82 2.68 18.81
N ARG A 104 10.68 2.10 17.62
CA ARG A 104 11.37 2.57 16.41
C ARG A 104 10.43 3.32 15.48
N LEU A 105 10.76 4.58 15.19
CA LEU A 105 10.17 5.34 14.08
C LEU A 105 10.55 4.73 12.74
N LEU A 106 9.58 4.67 11.84
CA LEU A 106 9.70 4.07 10.53
C LEU A 106 9.89 5.13 9.44
N ASP A 107 10.77 4.84 8.48
CA ASP A 107 10.99 5.71 7.33
C ASP A 107 10.02 5.36 6.19
N HIS A 108 9.54 6.38 5.47
CA HIS A 108 8.54 6.27 4.40
C HIS A 108 8.89 5.25 3.31
N CYS A 109 10.17 5.01 3.05
CA CYS A 109 10.66 4.12 2.00
C CYS A 109 10.83 2.66 2.47
N GLN A 110 10.78 2.39 3.78
CA GLN A 110 10.95 1.03 4.31
C GLN A 110 9.79 0.14 3.88
N SER A 111 10.10 -1.08 3.43
CA SER A 111 9.09 -2.08 3.08
C SER A 111 8.63 -2.85 4.33
N LEU A 112 7.39 -3.34 4.30
CA LEU A 112 6.83 -4.10 5.43
C LEU A 112 7.55 -5.43 5.67
N LYS A 113 8.07 -6.06 4.62
CA LYS A 113 8.92 -7.26 4.77
C LYS A 113 10.23 -6.93 5.49
N ASP A 114 10.86 -5.79 5.22
CA ASP A 114 12.14 -5.41 5.83
C ASP A 114 11.93 -5.02 7.30
N ILE A 115 10.82 -4.34 7.61
CA ILE A 115 10.41 -4.05 8.98
C ILE A 115 10.23 -5.35 9.77
N LYS A 116 9.46 -6.30 9.22
CA LYS A 116 9.23 -7.62 9.82
C LYS A 116 10.53 -8.40 10.04
N GLN A 117 11.47 -8.35 9.09
CA GLN A 117 12.76 -9.05 9.19
C GLN A 117 13.69 -8.40 10.22
N SER A 118 13.74 -7.06 10.27
CA SER A 118 14.66 -6.33 11.13
C SER A 118 14.27 -6.38 12.61
N LEU A 119 12.97 -6.37 12.92
CA LEU A 119 12.48 -6.28 14.31
C LEU A 119 12.07 -7.64 14.90
N GLY A 120 11.98 -8.68 14.06
CA GLY A 120 11.81 -10.06 14.52
C GLY A 120 10.46 -10.32 15.20
N LYS A 121 10.48 -11.16 16.25
CA LYS A 121 9.26 -11.62 16.94
C LYS A 121 8.60 -10.56 17.82
N GLU A 122 9.37 -9.58 18.31
CA GLU A 122 8.87 -8.51 19.20
C GLU A 122 7.86 -7.59 18.50
N ALA A 123 7.93 -7.52 17.18
CA ALA A 123 7.04 -6.71 16.35
C ALA A 123 5.71 -7.40 16.01
N ILE A 124 5.57 -8.68 16.36
CA ILE A 124 4.49 -9.54 15.88
C ILE A 124 3.61 -9.96 17.05
N GLN A 125 2.33 -9.63 16.97
CA GLN A 125 1.30 -10.09 17.89
C GLN A 125 0.31 -10.98 17.14
N ASP A 126 0.11 -12.22 17.61
CA ASP A 126 -0.83 -13.18 17.01
C ASP A 126 -0.66 -13.38 15.48
N GLY A 127 0.57 -13.22 14.99
CA GLY A 127 0.91 -13.31 13.56
C GLY A 127 0.70 -12.02 12.75
N LEU A 128 0.37 -10.90 13.40
CA LEU A 128 0.20 -9.57 12.83
C LEU A 128 1.40 -8.69 13.15
N LEU A 129 1.94 -7.99 12.16
CA LEU A 129 2.91 -6.93 12.39
C LEU A 129 2.19 -5.71 12.98
N VAL A 130 2.53 -5.33 14.21
CA VAL A 130 1.88 -4.22 14.91
C VAL A 130 2.59 -2.91 14.55
N LEU A 131 1.83 -1.98 13.98
CA LEU A 131 2.31 -0.64 13.65
C LEU A 131 1.48 0.38 14.41
N HIS A 132 2.15 1.21 15.20
CA HIS A 132 1.55 2.36 15.85
C HIS A 132 1.57 3.54 14.89
N PHE A 133 0.51 4.33 14.85
CA PHE A 133 0.48 5.55 14.07
C PHE A 133 -0.06 6.73 14.87
N ALA A 134 0.52 7.90 14.62
CA ALA A 134 0.11 9.16 15.21
C ALA A 134 -0.19 10.20 14.12
N LEU A 135 -1.12 11.10 14.40
CA LEU A 135 -1.40 12.23 13.51
C LEU A 135 -0.57 13.42 13.95
N VAL A 136 0.18 14.01 13.02
CA VAL A 136 1.06 15.15 13.30
C VAL A 136 0.83 16.29 12.32
N LEU A 137 1.04 17.51 12.78
CA LEU A 137 1.01 18.71 11.96
C LEU A 137 2.30 18.77 11.11
N PRO A 138 2.26 19.40 9.93
CA PRO A 138 3.45 19.54 9.13
C PRO A 138 4.43 20.48 9.83
N SER A 139 5.63 19.98 10.11
CA SER A 139 6.73 20.79 10.64
C SER A 139 7.08 21.88 9.62
N GLU A 140 7.03 23.15 10.03
CA GLU A 140 7.59 24.26 9.23
C GLU A 140 9.12 24.10 9.22
N THR A 141 9.65 23.46 8.17
CA THR A 141 11.09 23.44 7.88
C THR A 141 11.49 24.62 7.02
#